data_AF-A0ABD3CHG3-F1
#
_entry.id   AF-A0ABD3CHG3-F1
#
_cell.length_a   1.000
_cell.length_b   1.000
_cell.length_c   1.000
_cell.angle_alpha   90.00
_cell.angle_beta   90.00
_cell.angle_gamma   90.00
#
_symmetry.space_group_name_H-M   'P 1'
#
loop_
_entity.id
_entity.type
_entity.pdbx_description
1 polymer ?
#
loop_
_entity_poly.entity_id
_entity_poly.type
_entity_poly.pdbx_seq_one_letter_code
_entity_poly.pdbx_strand_id
1 'polypeptide(L)'
;MNAFKTAIQVQFDGIEAQLNGIIGRLDAIDARLDATDTRLDAIDARLDAVEARREADIARSYNLRIDFTMYTEPFYPVVKYIRGHPVQPGLPPNMEHVNFKPEYAVGDLPPIGLVPSNYGDFIDFHCMDFVPMRKRLRAIFWFYNDDRLKLGGNADRATCDNAIHKIKYYLLYSLTHP
;
A
#
# COMPACT_ATOMS: atom_id res chain seq x y z
N MET A 1 -11.50 48.46 -56.09
CA MET A 1 -10.53 47.40 -55.73
C MET A 1 -10.06 47.51 -54.28
N ASN A 2 -9.64 48.68 -53.78
CA ASN A 2 -9.16 48.84 -52.39
C ASN A 2 -10.21 48.58 -51.29
N ALA A 3 -11.44 49.08 -51.45
CA ALA A 3 -12.49 48.89 -50.43
C ALA A 3 -12.85 47.41 -50.22
N PHE A 4 -12.89 46.62 -51.30
CA PHE A 4 -13.12 45.18 -51.24
C PHE A 4 -11.99 44.45 -50.50
N LYS A 5 -10.73 44.81 -50.78
CA LYS A 5 -9.56 44.28 -50.08
C LYS A 5 -9.60 44.59 -48.58
N THR A 6 -9.98 45.79 -48.19
CA THR A 6 -10.10 46.20 -46.78
C THR A 6 -11.21 45.42 -46.06
N ALA A 7 -12.38 45.24 -46.68
CA ALA A 7 -13.47 44.48 -46.09
C ALA A 7 -13.08 43.01 -45.82
N ILE A 8 -12.35 42.41 -46.76
CA ILE A 8 -11.81 41.06 -46.61
C ILE A 8 -10.80 40.99 -45.45
N GLN A 9 -9.89 41.95 -45.32
CA GLN A 9 -8.91 41.96 -44.22
C GLN A 9 -9.60 41.97 -42.85
N VAL A 10 -10.60 42.83 -42.67
CA VAL A 10 -11.35 42.92 -41.40
C VAL A 10 -12.05 41.61 -41.05
N GLN A 11 -12.59 40.89 -42.05
CA GLN A 11 -13.18 39.57 -41.82
C GLN A 11 -12.12 38.55 -41.38
N PHE A 12 -10.95 38.54 -42.02
CA PHE A 12 -9.85 37.65 -41.64
C PHE A 12 -9.35 37.93 -40.22
N ASP A 13 -9.16 39.19 -39.85
CA ASP A 13 -8.74 39.58 -38.49
C ASP A 13 -9.77 39.11 -37.44
N GLY A 14 -11.06 39.23 -37.76
CA GLY A 14 -12.14 38.72 -36.91
C GLY A 14 -12.12 37.19 -36.76
N ILE A 15 -11.86 36.47 -37.85
CA ILE A 15 -11.70 35.00 -37.82
C ILE A 15 -10.47 34.62 -36.99
N GLU A 16 -9.34 35.28 -37.17
CA GLU A 16 -8.11 35.01 -36.41
C GLU A 16 -8.32 35.21 -34.91
N ALA A 17 -8.98 36.31 -34.51
CA ALA A 17 -9.31 36.55 -33.10
C ALA A 17 -10.21 35.46 -32.51
N GLN A 18 -11.21 34.99 -33.27
CA GLN A 18 -12.07 33.88 -32.86
C GLN A 18 -11.30 32.58 -32.74
N LEU A 19 -10.42 32.26 -33.70
CA LEU A 19 -9.58 31.07 -33.67
C LEU A 19 -8.61 31.08 -32.48
N ASN A 20 -7.97 32.21 -32.19
CA ASN A 20 -7.11 32.37 -31.02
C ASN A 20 -7.89 32.18 -29.71
N GLY A 21 -9.12 32.70 -29.64
CA GLY A 21 -10.00 32.46 -28.50
C GLY A 21 -10.43 31.00 -28.36
N ILE A 22 -10.63 30.28 -29.47
CA ILE A 22 -10.91 28.83 -29.47
C ILE A 22 -9.70 28.05 -28.98
N ILE A 23 -8.50 28.34 -29.49
CA ILE A 23 -7.25 27.68 -29.08
C ILE A 23 -7.05 27.82 -27.57
N GLY A 24 -7.15 29.04 -27.02
CA GLY A 24 -6.99 29.23 -25.57
C GLY A 24 -8.04 28.51 -24.73
N ARG A 25 -9.27 28.32 -25.24
CA ARG A 25 -10.29 27.51 -24.57
C ARG A 25 -9.99 26.01 -24.65
N LEU A 26 -9.41 25.53 -25.75
CA LEU A 26 -8.99 24.14 -25.90
C LEU A 26 -7.81 23.84 -24.97
N ASP A 27 -6.79 24.70 -24.90
CA ASP A 27 -5.67 24.55 -23.96
C ASP A 27 -6.15 24.47 -22.50
N ALA A 28 -7.14 25.30 -22.14
CA ALA A 28 -7.75 25.27 -20.82
C ALA A 28 -8.60 24.01 -20.54
N ILE A 29 -9.17 23.39 -21.59
CA ILE A 29 -9.87 22.11 -21.49
C ILE A 29 -8.84 21.00 -21.26
N ASP A 30 -7.76 20.97 -22.03
CA ASP A 30 -6.71 19.96 -21.91
C ASP A 30 -6.12 19.94 -20.50
N ALA A 31 -5.76 21.12 -19.96
CA ALA A 31 -5.25 21.22 -18.58
C ALA A 31 -6.25 20.73 -17.51
N ARG A 32 -7.57 20.89 -17.75
CA ARG A 32 -8.61 20.39 -16.85
C ARG A 32 -8.80 18.88 -16.97
N LEU A 33 -8.60 18.33 -18.16
CA LEU A 33 -8.65 16.88 -18.38
C LEU A 33 -7.46 16.20 -17.70
N ASP A 34 -6.24 16.71 -17.86
CA ASP A 34 -5.04 16.20 -17.17
C ASP A 34 -5.21 16.20 -15.64
N ALA A 35 -5.78 17.27 -15.09
CA ALA A 35 -6.09 17.37 -13.67
C ALA A 35 -7.20 16.40 -13.24
N THR A 36 -8.12 16.06 -14.14
CA THR A 36 -9.18 15.07 -13.87
C THR A 36 -8.61 13.67 -13.86
N ASP A 37 -7.76 13.32 -14.83
CA ASP A 37 -7.10 12.01 -14.91
C ASP A 37 -6.27 11.74 -13.64
N THR A 38 -5.47 12.72 -13.21
CA THR A 38 -4.70 12.62 -11.95
C THR A 38 -5.59 12.37 -10.72
N ARG A 39 -6.79 12.96 -10.70
CA ARG A 39 -7.75 12.77 -9.59
C ARG A 39 -8.41 11.40 -9.65
N LEU A 40 -8.68 10.88 -10.84
CA LEU A 40 -9.24 9.55 -11.03
C LEU A 40 -8.24 8.47 -10.63
N ASP A 41 -6.97 8.59 -11.03
CA ASP A 41 -5.89 7.69 -10.60
C ASP A 41 -5.76 7.64 -9.06
N ALA A 42 -5.90 8.80 -8.41
CA ALA A 42 -5.87 8.89 -6.95
C ALA A 42 -7.11 8.27 -6.29
N ILE A 43 -8.27 8.28 -6.94
CA ILE A 43 -9.49 7.60 -6.48
C ILE A 43 -9.33 6.09 -6.61
N ASP A 44 -8.85 5.60 -7.75
CA ASP A 44 -8.64 4.17 -8.00
C ASP A 44 -7.67 3.58 -6.96
N ALA A 45 -6.53 4.23 -6.73
CA ALA A 45 -5.57 3.79 -5.71
C ALA A 45 -6.16 3.78 -4.28
N ARG A 46 -7.13 4.65 -3.98
CA ARG A 46 -7.84 4.64 -2.69
C ARG A 46 -8.86 3.53 -2.61
N LEU A 47 -9.54 3.21 -3.71
CA LEU A 47 -10.50 2.11 -3.76
C LEU A 47 -9.79 0.76 -3.61
N ASP A 48 -8.66 0.55 -4.29
CA ASP A 48 -7.82 -0.65 -4.14
C ASP A 48 -7.44 -0.86 -2.66
N ALA A 49 -7.03 0.21 -1.97
CA ALA A 49 -6.66 0.14 -0.55
C ALA A 49 -7.86 -0.20 0.36
N VAL A 50 -9.06 0.30 0.04
CA VAL A 50 -10.29 -0.04 0.78
C VAL A 50 -10.67 -1.50 0.56
N GLU A 51 -10.58 -1.99 -0.67
CA GLU A 51 -10.87 -3.39 -1.01
C GLU A 51 -9.89 -4.34 -0.33
N ALA A 52 -8.58 -4.11 -0.44
CA ALA A 52 -7.57 -4.91 0.24
C ALA A 52 -7.72 -4.86 1.78
N ARG A 53 -8.14 -3.72 2.35
CA ARG A 53 -8.41 -3.63 3.79
C ARG A 53 -9.60 -4.50 4.18
N ARG A 54 -10.65 -4.53 3.34
CA ARG A 54 -11.81 -5.41 3.54
C ARG A 54 -11.40 -6.88 3.47
N GLU A 55 -10.58 -7.26 2.50
CA GLU A 55 -10.03 -8.62 2.39
C GLU A 55 -9.21 -9.00 3.64
N ALA A 56 -8.35 -8.10 4.12
CA ALA A 56 -7.60 -8.28 5.36
C ALA A 56 -8.52 -8.49 6.58
N ASP A 57 -9.61 -7.73 6.69
CA ASP A 57 -10.59 -7.88 7.77
C ASP A 57 -11.40 -9.18 7.65
N ILE A 58 -11.68 -9.64 6.42
CA ILE A 58 -12.28 -10.95 6.16
C ILE A 58 -11.32 -12.07 6.61
N ALA A 59 -10.04 -12.02 6.24
CA ALA A 59 -9.04 -13.00 6.67
C ALA A 59 -8.95 -13.08 8.20
N ARG A 60 -8.91 -11.93 8.89
CA ARG A 60 -8.93 -11.87 10.37
C ARG A 60 -10.20 -12.49 10.95
N SER A 61 -11.37 -12.23 10.36
CA SER A 61 -12.64 -12.82 10.80
C SER A 61 -12.62 -14.36 10.75
N TYR A 62 -11.99 -14.95 9.73
CA TYR A 62 -11.75 -16.39 9.70
C TYR A 62 -10.77 -16.84 10.79
N ASN A 63 -9.67 -16.11 10.95
CA ASN A 63 -8.62 -16.42 11.92
C ASN A 63 -9.12 -16.37 13.38
N LEU A 64 -10.12 -15.55 13.70
CA LEU A 64 -10.72 -15.48 15.05
C LEU A 64 -11.32 -16.80 15.53
N ARG A 65 -11.64 -17.73 14.62
CA ARG A 65 -12.16 -19.06 14.98
C ARG A 65 -11.06 -20.04 15.37
N ILE A 66 -9.81 -19.71 15.06
CA ILE A 66 -8.65 -20.54 15.35
C ILE A 66 -8.11 -20.08 16.70
N ASP A 67 -8.20 -20.94 17.71
CA ASP A 67 -7.62 -20.70 19.03
C ASP A 67 -6.34 -21.51 19.24
N PHE A 68 -5.69 -21.29 20.37
CA PHE A 68 -4.40 -21.90 20.68
C PHE A 68 -4.42 -23.44 20.74
N THR A 69 -5.58 -24.06 20.96
CA THR A 69 -5.73 -25.53 20.94
C THR A 69 -5.59 -26.09 19.53
N MET A 70 -5.88 -25.29 18.51
CA MET A 70 -5.75 -25.60 17.08
C MET A 70 -4.38 -25.19 16.55
N TYR A 71 -3.31 -25.62 17.24
CA TYR A 71 -1.98 -24.99 17.12
C TYR A 71 -1.34 -25.09 15.72
N THR A 72 -1.70 -26.09 14.90
CA THR A 72 -1.20 -26.27 13.53
C THR A 72 -2.17 -25.75 12.46
N GLU A 73 -3.37 -25.31 12.84
CA GLU A 73 -4.38 -24.90 11.87
C GLU A 73 -3.94 -23.60 11.18
N PRO A 74 -3.95 -23.55 9.83
CA PRO A 74 -3.43 -22.40 9.11
C PRO A 74 -4.34 -21.18 9.24
N PHE A 75 -3.74 -20.03 9.51
CA PHE A 75 -4.39 -18.74 9.36
C PHE A 75 -4.59 -18.42 7.88
N TYR A 76 -5.72 -17.78 7.57
CA TYR A 76 -5.88 -17.05 6.32
C TYR A 76 -4.89 -15.87 6.30
N PRO A 77 -4.10 -15.73 5.22
CA PRO A 77 -3.09 -14.68 5.13
C PRO A 77 -3.74 -13.31 5.02
N VAL A 78 -3.19 -12.34 5.74
CA VAL A 78 -3.64 -10.94 5.70
C VAL A 78 -2.87 -10.20 4.60
N VAL A 79 -3.57 -9.71 3.58
CA VAL A 79 -3.00 -8.96 2.46
C VAL A 79 -2.43 -7.60 2.88
N LYS A 80 -1.53 -7.06 2.07
CA LYS A 80 -1.04 -5.67 2.19
C LYS A 80 -2.13 -4.72 1.72
N TYR A 81 -2.54 -3.78 2.56
CA TYR A 81 -3.52 -2.75 2.17
C TYR A 81 -3.01 -1.30 2.33
N ILE A 82 -1.78 -1.12 2.82
CA ILE A 82 -1.11 0.19 2.84
C ILE A 82 -0.06 0.22 1.74
N ARG A 83 -0.14 1.23 0.87
CA ARG A 83 0.78 1.44 -0.25
C ARG A 83 2.20 1.73 0.23
N GLY A 84 3.17 1.34 -0.60
CA GLY A 84 4.58 1.70 -0.43
C GLY A 84 5.27 0.92 0.68
N HIS A 85 6.56 1.20 0.85
CA HIS A 85 7.42 0.55 1.84
C HIS A 85 8.20 1.61 2.61
N PRO A 86 8.49 1.38 3.90
CA PRO A 86 9.28 2.31 4.68
C PRO A 86 10.72 2.32 4.17
N VAL A 87 11.29 3.51 3.98
CA VAL A 87 12.70 3.69 3.61
C VAL A 87 13.56 3.44 4.85
N GLN A 88 14.35 2.37 4.85
CA GLN A 88 15.33 2.08 5.90
C GLN A 88 16.59 1.42 5.31
N PRO A 89 17.74 1.53 5.98
CA PRO A 89 18.96 0.85 5.54
C PRO A 89 18.80 -0.67 5.46
N GLY A 90 19.22 -1.26 4.33
CA GLY A 90 19.26 -2.71 4.13
C GLY A 90 17.93 -3.37 3.76
N LEU A 91 17.04 -2.67 3.05
CA LEU A 91 15.74 -3.19 2.59
C LEU A 91 15.68 -3.40 1.06
N PRO A 92 14.96 -4.42 0.55
CA PRO A 92 14.24 -5.44 1.32
C PRO A 92 15.20 -6.26 2.21
N PRO A 93 14.78 -6.65 3.42
CA PRO A 93 15.67 -7.29 4.35
C PRO A 93 15.95 -8.72 3.87
N ASN A 94 17.22 -9.06 3.63
CA ASN A 94 17.60 -10.41 3.25
C ASN A 94 17.25 -11.39 4.38
N MET A 95 16.31 -12.30 4.20
CA MET A 95 16.04 -13.35 5.18
C MET A 95 16.16 -14.72 4.52
N GLU A 96 16.81 -15.63 5.24
CA GLU A 96 16.91 -17.00 4.81
C GLU A 96 15.49 -17.57 4.62
N HIS A 97 15.30 -18.31 3.53
CA HIS A 97 14.03 -18.95 3.16
C HIS A 97 12.84 -18.01 2.88
N VAL A 98 13.04 -16.68 2.81
CA VAL A 98 12.01 -15.73 2.39
C VAL A 98 12.42 -15.06 1.08
N ASN A 99 11.65 -15.32 0.02
CA ASN A 99 11.88 -14.72 -1.30
C ASN A 99 11.10 -13.40 -1.43
N PHE A 100 11.81 -12.28 -1.30
CA PHE A 100 11.22 -10.96 -1.44
C PHE A 100 11.13 -10.52 -2.91
N LYS A 101 9.97 -9.99 -3.30
CA LYS A 101 9.84 -9.18 -4.51
C LYS A 101 10.48 -7.79 -4.29
N PRO A 102 10.92 -7.10 -5.36
CA PRO A 102 11.42 -5.73 -5.25
C PRO A 102 10.40 -4.76 -4.63
N GLU A 103 9.12 -5.02 -4.90
CA GLU A 103 7.99 -4.25 -4.40
C GLU A 103 6.76 -5.14 -4.23
N TYR A 104 5.83 -4.68 -3.38
CA TYR A 104 4.53 -5.29 -3.19
C TYR A 104 3.44 -4.22 -3.31
N ALA A 105 2.47 -4.49 -4.17
CA ALA A 105 1.30 -3.66 -4.37
C ALA A 105 0.27 -3.85 -3.24
N VAL A 106 -0.71 -2.96 -3.20
CA VAL A 106 -1.93 -3.21 -2.42
C VAL A 106 -2.61 -4.48 -2.95
N GLY A 107 -3.11 -5.33 -2.06
CA GLY A 107 -3.67 -6.65 -2.36
C GLY A 107 -2.66 -7.80 -2.35
N ASP A 108 -1.35 -7.52 -2.39
CA ASP A 108 -0.36 -8.60 -2.38
C ASP A 108 -0.37 -9.37 -1.04
N LEU A 109 -0.10 -10.68 -1.15
CA LEU A 109 0.11 -11.56 -0.01
C LEU A 109 1.53 -11.40 0.57
N PRO A 110 1.71 -11.59 1.90
CA PRO A 110 3.04 -11.65 2.48
C PRO A 110 3.84 -12.80 1.87
N PRO A 111 5.14 -12.63 1.59
CA PRO A 111 5.96 -13.73 1.12
C PRO A 111 5.94 -14.89 2.12
N ILE A 112 5.97 -16.11 1.59
CA ILE A 112 5.91 -17.35 2.37
C ILE A 112 7.05 -17.36 3.40
N GLY A 113 6.75 -17.76 4.63
CA GLY A 113 7.71 -17.78 5.74
C GLY A 113 7.95 -16.43 6.41
N LEU A 114 7.45 -15.31 5.87
CA LEU A 114 7.61 -13.99 6.51
C LEU A 114 6.78 -13.87 7.80
N VAL A 115 5.50 -14.22 7.74
CA VAL A 115 4.56 -14.12 8.88
C VAL A 115 4.27 -15.50 9.46
N PRO A 116 3.94 -15.59 10.76
CA PRO A 116 3.42 -16.83 11.33
C PRO A 116 2.13 -17.26 10.61
N SER A 117 2.08 -18.52 10.20
CA SER A 117 0.96 -19.09 9.45
C SER A 117 0.03 -19.93 10.35
N ASN A 118 0.38 -20.16 11.61
CA ASN A 118 -0.42 -20.85 12.63
C ASN A 118 0.13 -20.48 14.04
N TYR A 119 -0.46 -21.02 15.11
CA TYR A 119 0.04 -20.75 16.47
C TYR A 119 1.37 -21.42 16.80
N GLY A 120 1.67 -22.58 16.20
CA GLY A 120 2.99 -23.21 16.27
C GLY A 120 4.09 -22.28 15.77
N ASP A 121 3.90 -21.66 14.62
CA ASP A 121 4.83 -20.68 14.05
C ASP A 121 5.03 -19.47 14.99
N PHE A 122 4.00 -19.08 15.76
CA PHE A 122 4.14 -18.02 16.76
C PHE A 122 5.01 -18.46 17.94
N ILE A 123 4.90 -19.72 18.37
CA ILE A 123 5.79 -20.29 19.40
C ILE A 123 7.23 -20.29 18.87
N ASP A 124 7.44 -20.80 17.66
CA ASP A 124 8.76 -20.81 17.02
C ASP A 124 9.32 -19.39 16.90
N PHE A 125 8.48 -18.41 16.57
CA PHE A 125 8.88 -16.99 16.50
C PHE A 125 9.34 -16.44 17.86
N HIS A 126 8.63 -16.76 18.94
CA HIS A 126 9.07 -16.38 20.29
C HIS A 126 10.37 -17.10 20.73
N CYS A 127 10.60 -18.31 20.24
CA CYS A 127 11.78 -19.10 20.57
C CYS A 127 13.03 -18.74 19.75
N MET A 128 12.92 -17.88 18.73
CA MET A 128 14.06 -17.48 17.92
C MET A 128 15.16 -16.76 18.72
N ASP A 129 16.38 -16.86 18.18
CA ASP A 129 17.47 -15.99 18.57
C ASP A 129 17.12 -14.52 18.30
N PHE A 130 17.68 -13.63 19.13
CA PHE A 130 17.33 -12.22 19.13
C PHE A 130 17.55 -11.52 17.78
N VAL A 131 18.70 -11.77 17.14
CA VAL A 131 19.07 -11.13 15.86
C VAL A 131 18.12 -11.51 14.72
N PRO A 132 17.89 -12.81 14.41
CA PRO A 132 16.94 -13.20 13.36
C PRO A 132 15.50 -12.80 13.69
N MET A 133 15.07 -12.90 14.97
CA MET A 133 13.75 -12.42 15.40
C MET A 133 13.55 -10.95 15.05
N ARG A 134 14.49 -10.10 15.45
CA ARG A 134 14.46 -8.67 15.18
C ARG A 134 14.47 -8.35 13.68
N LYS A 135 15.21 -9.12 12.89
CA LYS A 135 15.24 -9.00 11.43
C LYS A 135 13.88 -9.32 10.81
N ARG A 136 13.25 -10.42 11.24
CA ARG A 136 11.91 -10.84 10.79
C ARG A 136 10.84 -9.82 11.14
N LEU A 137 10.86 -9.27 12.35
CA LEU A 137 9.95 -8.19 12.76
C LEU A 137 10.06 -6.95 11.86
N ARG A 138 11.29 -6.51 11.55
CA ARG A 138 11.52 -5.38 10.63
C ARG A 138 11.07 -5.69 9.21
N ALA A 139 11.21 -6.93 8.77
CA ALA A 139 10.74 -7.39 7.48
C ALA A 139 9.22 -7.37 7.36
N ILE A 140 8.52 -7.80 8.42
CA ILE A 140 7.05 -7.76 8.50
C ILE A 140 6.58 -6.30 8.43
N PHE A 141 7.20 -5.38 9.18
CA PHE A 141 6.91 -3.95 9.07
C PHE A 141 7.18 -3.41 7.67
N TRP A 142 8.30 -3.79 7.05
CA TRP A 142 8.63 -3.36 5.70
C TRP A 142 7.59 -3.80 4.68
N PHE A 143 7.16 -5.06 4.73
CA PHE A 143 6.12 -5.58 3.85
C PHE A 143 4.79 -4.83 4.05
N TYR A 144 4.27 -4.78 5.27
CA TYR A 144 2.94 -4.20 5.52
C TYR A 144 2.92 -2.67 5.46
N ASN A 145 4.04 -1.99 5.76
CA ASN A 145 4.13 -0.54 5.89
C ASN A 145 3.08 0.06 6.83
N ASP A 146 2.77 -0.65 7.92
CA ASP A 146 1.78 -0.23 8.92
C ASP A 146 2.48 0.18 10.22
N ASP A 147 2.25 1.41 10.68
CA ASP A 147 2.91 1.97 11.87
C ASP A 147 2.68 1.15 13.14
N ARG A 148 1.59 0.36 13.21
CA ARG A 148 1.35 -0.54 14.35
C ARG A 148 2.39 -1.64 14.45
N LEU A 149 3.06 -1.98 13.35
CA LEU A 149 4.09 -3.02 13.28
C LEU A 149 5.51 -2.45 13.34
N LYS A 150 5.65 -1.12 13.41
CA LYS A 150 6.94 -0.43 13.38
C LYS A 150 7.84 -0.89 14.53
N LEU A 151 9.09 -1.25 14.18
CA LEU A 151 10.13 -1.62 15.12
C LEU A 151 11.32 -0.65 15.03
N GLY A 152 11.77 -0.14 16.17
CA GLY A 152 12.88 0.80 16.25
C GLY A 152 14.25 0.21 15.87
N GLY A 153 15.11 1.08 15.32
CA GLY A 153 16.49 0.77 14.96
C GLY A 153 17.41 0.38 16.13
N ASN A 154 16.96 0.53 17.38
CA ASN A 154 17.63 0.08 18.61
C ASN A 154 16.77 -0.86 19.49
N ALA A 155 15.73 -1.48 18.92
CA ALA A 155 14.84 -2.38 19.67
C ALA A 155 15.63 -3.52 20.35
N ASP A 156 15.38 -3.68 21.65
CA ASP A 156 15.91 -4.76 22.49
C ASP A 156 14.99 -5.99 22.48
N ARG A 157 15.33 -7.02 23.28
CA ARG A 157 14.57 -8.27 23.34
C ARG A 157 13.12 -8.05 23.76
N ALA A 158 12.89 -7.28 24.82
CA ALA A 158 11.55 -6.99 25.33
C ALA A 158 10.70 -6.21 24.30
N THR A 159 11.30 -5.26 23.59
CA THR A 159 10.63 -4.53 22.49
C THR A 159 10.24 -5.49 21.36
N CYS A 160 11.09 -6.46 21.03
CA CYS A 160 10.79 -7.47 20.03
C CYS A 160 9.67 -8.43 20.48
N ASP A 161 9.69 -8.89 21.73
CA ASP A 161 8.64 -9.75 22.26
C ASP A 161 7.27 -9.03 22.25
N ASN A 162 7.24 -7.74 22.60
CA ASN A 162 6.05 -6.90 22.46
C ASN A 162 5.60 -6.75 21.00
N ALA A 163 6.55 -6.68 20.06
CA ALA A 163 6.22 -6.60 18.63
C ALA A 163 5.61 -7.90 18.09
N ILE A 164 5.99 -9.07 18.61
CA ILE A 164 5.33 -10.35 18.27
C ILE A 164 3.86 -10.33 18.70
N HIS A 165 3.55 -9.82 19.90
CA HIS A 165 2.16 -9.64 20.33
C HIS A 165 1.40 -8.72 19.37
N LYS A 166 1.99 -7.59 18.95
CA LYS A 166 1.37 -6.69 17.97
C LYS A 166 1.09 -7.38 16.63
N ILE A 167 1.99 -8.25 16.16
CA ILE A 167 1.76 -9.05 14.95
C ILE A 167 0.62 -10.02 15.14
N LYS A 168 0.56 -10.72 16.28
CA LYS A 168 -0.58 -11.57 16.63
C LYS A 168 -1.90 -10.79 16.56
N TYR A 169 -1.94 -9.60 17.17
CA TYR A 169 -3.12 -8.76 17.09
C TYR A 169 -3.45 -8.35 15.65
N TYR A 170 -2.44 -7.97 14.88
CA TYR A 170 -2.59 -7.53 13.49
C TYR A 170 -3.10 -8.63 12.55
N LEU A 171 -2.67 -9.89 12.75
CA LEU A 171 -3.03 -11.03 11.90
C LEU A 171 -4.38 -11.67 12.27
N LEU A 172 -4.77 -11.57 13.54
CA LEU A 172 -5.95 -12.29 14.05
C LEU A 172 -7.16 -11.38 14.30
N TYR A 173 -6.99 -10.10 14.62
CA TYR A 173 -8.09 -9.25 15.07
C TYR A 173 -8.34 -8.07 14.13
N SER A 174 -9.63 -7.85 13.83
CA SER A 174 -10.08 -6.70 13.03
C SER A 174 -9.83 -5.38 13.77
N LEU A 175 -9.56 -4.33 12.99
CA LEU A 175 -9.41 -2.95 13.46
C LEU A 175 -10.74 -2.22 13.67
N THR A 176 -11.85 -2.86 13.34
CA THR A 176 -13.17 -2.23 13.34
C THR A 176 -13.83 -2.12 14.72
N HIS A 177 -13.19 -2.60 15.78
CA HIS A 177 -13.67 -2.46 17.15
C HIS A 177 -12.51 -2.14 18.10
N PRO A 178 -12.46 -0.95 18.73
CA PRO A 178 -11.66 -0.73 19.94
C PRO A 178 -12.20 -1.54 21.13
#